data_AF-A0AAW1MCE2-F1
#
_entry.id   AF-A0AAW1MCE2-F1
#
_cell.length_a   1.000
_cell.length_b   1.000
_cell.length_c   1.000
_cell.angle_alpha   90.00
_cell.angle_beta   90.00
_cell.angle_gamma   90.00
#
_symmetry.space_group_name_H-M   'P 1'
#
loop_
_entity.id
_entity.type
_entity.pdbx_description
1 polymer ?
#
loop_
_entity_poly.entity_id
_entity_poly.type
_entity_poly.pdbx_seq_one_letter_code
_entity_poly.pdbx_strand_id
1 'polypeptide(L)'
;MMCLLKKVVERVLGSDILRKELISKIQCDIVAEYRKEVQVLTEKVVQLEAELIATRSEVRKSVDDLEQYSRRNNLRIFGVPEEANEDTKVLVSNFCKEKLKLNVGVPEEANEDTKVLVSNFCKEKLKLNVGPELMDACHRLPAREQQQRPKKVW
;
A
#
# COMPACT_ATOMS: atom_id res chain seq x y z
N MET A 1 37.82 -71.35 -8.47
CA MET A 1 38.30 -69.94 -8.37
C MET A 1 37.19 -68.98 -7.91
N MET A 2 35.98 -69.00 -8.49
CA MET A 2 34.85 -68.14 -8.09
C MET A 2 34.40 -68.24 -6.61
N CYS A 3 34.47 -69.42 -6.00
CA CYS A 3 34.03 -69.63 -4.60
C CYS A 3 34.95 -68.96 -3.56
N LEU A 4 36.25 -68.87 -3.83
CA LEU A 4 37.22 -68.17 -2.98
C LEU A 4 37.02 -66.66 -3.05
N LEU A 5 36.81 -66.13 -4.25
CA LEU A 5 36.53 -64.71 -4.45
C LEU A 5 35.29 -64.27 -3.64
N LYS A 6 34.21 -65.06 -3.69
CA LYS A 6 32.97 -64.77 -2.96
C LYS A 6 33.20 -64.67 -1.45
N LYS A 7 33.92 -65.63 -0.86
CA LYS A 7 34.25 -65.63 0.58
C LYS A 7 35.14 -64.47 1.00
N VAL A 8 36.08 -64.08 0.14
CA VAL A 8 36.95 -62.92 0.42
C VAL A 8 36.14 -61.64 0.38
N VAL A 9 35.26 -61.48 -0.62
CA VAL A 9 34.36 -60.32 -0.72
C VAL A 9 33.41 -60.24 0.48
N GLU A 10 32.77 -61.34 0.88
CA GLU A 10 31.88 -61.37 2.06
C GLU A 10 32.62 -61.01 3.35
N ARG A 11 33.85 -61.49 3.53
CA ARG A 11 34.67 -61.18 4.70
C ARG A 11 35.12 -59.71 4.74
N VAL A 12 35.44 -59.14 3.57
CA VAL A 12 35.84 -57.73 3.44
C VAL A 12 34.64 -56.81 3.69
N LEU A 13 33.46 -57.13 3.13
CA LEU A 13 32.23 -56.38 3.34
C LEU A 13 31.64 -56.54 4.75
N GLY A 14 31.95 -57.65 5.43
CA GLY A 14 31.61 -57.89 6.83
C GLY A 14 32.59 -57.24 7.83
N SER A 15 33.65 -56.58 7.37
CA SER A 15 34.59 -55.88 8.24
C SER A 15 33.96 -54.63 8.84
N ASP A 16 33.82 -54.61 10.17
CA ASP A 16 33.29 -53.45 10.90
C ASP A 16 34.09 -52.17 10.66
N ILE A 17 35.40 -52.31 10.42
CA ILE A 17 36.30 -51.18 10.14
C ILE A 17 35.90 -50.55 8.80
N LEU A 18 35.86 -51.34 7.73
CA LEU A 18 35.47 -50.87 6.40
C LEU A 18 34.07 -50.26 6.41
N ARG A 19 33.12 -50.90 7.12
CA ARG A 19 31.74 -50.43 7.22
C ARG A 19 31.64 -49.08 7.91
N LYS A 20 32.35 -48.89 9.02
CA LYS A 20 32.40 -47.60 9.74
C LYS A 20 33.04 -46.52 8.89
N GLU A 21 34.12 -46.84 8.19
CA GLU A 21 34.87 -45.90 7.38
C GLU A 21 34.07 -45.46 6.14
N LEU A 22 33.36 -46.41 5.51
CA LEU A 22 32.44 -46.13 4.41
C LEU A 22 31.26 -45.26 4.86
N ILE A 23 30.62 -45.59 5.99
CA ILE A 23 29.52 -44.78 6.56
C ILE A 23 30.00 -43.37 6.86
N SER A 24 31.16 -43.24 7.52
CA SER A 24 31.75 -41.94 7.85
C SER A 24 32.01 -41.11 6.59
N LYS A 25 32.54 -41.74 5.53
CA LYS A 25 32.83 -41.04 4.28
C LYS A 25 31.55 -40.58 3.56
N ILE A 26 30.54 -41.46 3.48
CA ILE A 26 29.23 -41.12 2.91
C ILE A 26 28.57 -39.99 3.71
N GLN A 27 28.59 -40.05 5.04
CA GLN A 27 28.04 -39.00 5.90
C GLN A 27 28.75 -37.67 5.70
N CYS A 28 30.09 -37.66 5.62
CA CYS A 28 30.85 -36.45 5.36
C CYS A 28 30.47 -35.82 4.01
N ASP A 29 30.36 -36.63 2.96
CA ASP A 29 30.05 -36.13 1.61
C ASP A 29 28.62 -35.58 1.55
N ILE A 30 27.65 -36.27 2.17
CA ILE A 30 26.26 -35.80 2.27
C ILE A 30 26.17 -34.48 3.05
N VAL A 31 26.84 -34.39 4.21
CA VAL A 31 26.84 -33.17 5.03
C VAL A 31 27.51 -32.01 4.29
N ALA A 32 28.58 -32.28 3.52
CA ALA A 32 29.24 -31.25 2.73
C ALA A 32 28.33 -30.69 1.63
N GLU A 33 27.58 -31.54 0.92
CA GLU A 33 26.62 -31.10 -0.09
C GLU A 33 25.48 -30.28 0.52
N TYR A 34 24.85 -30.76 1.59
CA TYR A 34 23.78 -30.01 2.25
C TYR A 34 24.27 -28.67 2.83
N ARG A 35 25.51 -28.60 3.33
CA ARG A 35 26.08 -27.33 3.80
C ARG A 35 26.20 -26.31 2.67
N LYS A 36 26.61 -26.74 1.47
CA LYS A 36 26.66 -25.84 0.30
C LYS A 36 25.27 -25.35 -0.08
N GLU A 37 24.29 -26.25 -0.09
CA GLU A 37 22.92 -25.88 -0.45
C GLU A 37 22.30 -24.91 0.56
N VAL A 38 22.48 -25.17 1.87
CA VAL A 38 22.05 -24.25 2.94
C VAL A 38 22.72 -22.89 2.80
N GLN A 39 24.02 -22.84 2.48
CA GLN A 39 24.72 -21.59 2.26
C GLN A 39 24.13 -20.80 1.09
N VAL A 40 23.94 -21.44 -0.07
CA VAL A 40 23.35 -20.80 -1.26
C VAL A 40 21.94 -20.29 -0.97
N LEU A 41 21.12 -21.07 -0.27
CA LEU A 41 19.77 -20.65 0.11
C LEU A 41 19.79 -19.47 1.10
N THR A 42 20.73 -19.47 2.04
CA THR A 42 20.89 -18.37 3.00
C THR A 42 21.27 -17.07 2.29
N GLU A 43 22.21 -17.13 1.35
CA GLU A 43 22.62 -15.99 0.53
C GLU A 43 21.45 -15.44 -0.31
N LYS A 44 20.64 -16.32 -0.90
CA LYS A 44 19.43 -15.93 -1.64
C LYS A 44 18.39 -15.25 -0.76
N VAL A 45 18.18 -15.74 0.47
CA VAL A 45 17.25 -15.11 1.41
C VAL A 45 17.69 -13.68 1.72
N VAL A 46 18.98 -13.48 2.03
CA VAL A 46 19.52 -12.15 2.30
C VAL A 46 19.36 -11.20 1.10
N GLN A 47 19.61 -11.70 -0.13
CA GLN A 47 19.42 -10.92 -1.35
C GLN A 47 17.95 -10.52 -1.55
N LEU A 48 17.03 -11.47 -1.43
CA LEU A 48 15.60 -11.22 -1.59
C LEU A 48 15.07 -10.26 -0.53
N GLU A 49 15.52 -10.36 0.72
CA GLU A 49 15.15 -9.43 1.78
C GLU A 49 15.60 -8.00 1.47
N ALA A 50 16.82 -7.83 0.95
CA ALA A 50 17.35 -6.53 0.55
C ALA A 50 16.55 -5.92 -0.62
N GLU A 51 16.26 -6.71 -1.66
CA GLU A 51 15.43 -6.28 -2.80
C GLU A 51 14.01 -5.89 -2.38
N LEU A 52 13.42 -6.64 -1.46
CA LEU A 52 12.08 -6.39 -0.95
C LEU A 52 12.03 -5.08 -0.15
N ILE A 53 13.06 -4.79 0.66
CA ILE A 53 13.18 -3.52 1.38
C ILE A 53 13.33 -2.35 0.39
N ALA A 54 14.19 -2.48 -0.61
CA ALA A 54 14.39 -1.46 -1.63
C ALA A 54 13.09 -1.16 -2.39
N THR A 55 12.43 -2.21 -2.90
CA THR A 55 11.16 -2.11 -3.62
C THR A 55 10.07 -1.47 -2.75
N ARG A 56 9.96 -1.86 -1.48
CA ARG A 56 9.00 -1.24 -0.55
C ARG A 56 9.27 0.25 -0.36
N SER A 57 10.54 0.66 -0.31
CA SER A 57 10.91 2.07 -0.18
C SER A 57 10.50 2.86 -1.43
N GLU A 58 10.76 2.32 -2.61
CA GLU A 58 10.41 2.96 -3.90
C GLU A 58 8.90 3.09 -4.07
N VAL A 59 8.14 2.03 -3.75
CA VAL A 59 6.68 2.06 -3.78
C VAL A 59 6.14 3.10 -2.82
N ARG A 60 6.68 3.20 -1.59
CA ARG A 60 6.26 4.23 -0.63
C ARG A 60 6.49 5.63 -1.16
N LYS A 61 7.68 5.93 -1.70
CA LYS A 61 7.97 7.24 -2.32
C LYS A 61 6.99 7.55 -3.45
N SER A 62 6.74 6.57 -4.31
CA SER A 62 5.79 6.73 -5.42
C SER A 62 4.37 7.01 -4.93
N VAL A 63 3.94 6.34 -3.87
CA VAL A 63 2.63 6.59 -3.24
C VAL A 63 2.57 7.99 -2.62
N ASP A 64 3.62 8.40 -1.89
CA ASP A 64 3.69 9.74 -1.29
C ASP A 64 3.65 10.83 -2.36
N ASP A 65 4.39 10.67 -3.45
CA ASP A 65 4.39 11.57 -4.59
C ASP A 65 2.99 11.65 -5.23
N LEU A 66 2.37 10.51 -5.52
CA LEU A 66 1.02 10.45 -6.09
C LEU A 66 -0.03 11.05 -5.14
N GLU A 67 0.11 10.84 -3.84
CA GLU A 67 -0.77 11.41 -2.84
C GLU A 67 -0.63 12.94 -2.78
N GLN A 68 0.60 13.46 -2.92
CA GLN A 68 0.84 14.90 -3.05
C GLN A 68 0.13 15.48 -4.29
N TYR A 69 0.21 14.80 -5.44
CA TYR A 69 -0.49 15.23 -6.66
C TYR A 69 -2.01 15.16 -6.53
N SER A 70 -2.54 14.12 -5.87
CA SER A 70 -3.98 13.98 -5.58
C SER A 70 -4.51 15.09 -4.66
N ARG A 71 -3.71 15.54 -3.69
CA ARG A 71 -4.11 16.57 -2.72
C ARG A 71 -3.95 18.00 -3.22
N ARG A 72 -3.27 18.23 -4.35
CA ARG A 72 -2.95 19.57 -4.85
C ARG A 72 -4.18 20.43 -5.14
N ASN A 73 -5.31 19.80 -5.45
CA ASN A 73 -6.59 20.48 -5.71
C ASN A 73 -7.62 20.30 -4.58
N ASN A 74 -7.20 19.84 -3.40
CA ASN A 74 -8.08 19.63 -2.25
C ASN A 74 -7.93 20.77 -1.23
N LEU A 75 -9.05 21.36 -0.81
CA LEU A 75 -9.10 22.30 0.30
C LEU A 75 -9.56 21.58 1.58
N ARG A 76 -8.80 21.73 2.67
CA ARG A 76 -9.20 21.26 4.00
C ARG A 76 -9.71 22.41 4.84
N ILE A 77 -10.93 22.28 5.35
CA ILE A 77 -11.57 23.27 6.23
C ILE A 77 -11.67 22.66 7.63
N PHE A 78 -11.12 23.33 8.63
CA PHE A 78 -11.13 22.90 10.04
C PHE A 78 -12.06 23.77 10.88
N GLY A 79 -12.51 23.25 12.02
CA GLY A 79 -13.31 24.01 12.99
C GLY A 79 -14.79 24.15 12.64
N VAL A 80 -15.27 23.38 11.66
CA VAL A 80 -16.69 23.33 11.32
C VAL A 80 -17.37 22.28 12.22
N PRO A 81 -18.34 22.68 13.09
CA PRO A 81 -19.09 21.75 13.94
C PRO A 81 -19.72 20.61 13.12
N GLU A 82 -19.88 19.44 13.73
CA GLU A 82 -20.50 18.28 13.09
C GLU A 82 -21.93 18.12 13.61
N GLU A 83 -22.90 17.99 12.70
CA GLU A 83 -24.29 17.71 13.04
C GLU A 83 -24.76 16.37 12.41
N ALA A 84 -25.78 15.76 13.02
CA ALA A 84 -26.37 14.56 12.45
C ALA A 84 -27.13 14.90 11.16
N ASN A 85 -26.97 14.08 10.12
CA ASN A 85 -27.58 14.27 8.79
C ASN A 85 -27.20 15.58 8.09
N GLU A 86 -26.01 16.13 8.36
CA GLU A 86 -25.53 17.34 7.68
C GLU A 86 -25.28 17.10 6.17
N ASP A 87 -25.70 18.05 5.33
CA ASP A 87 -25.26 18.11 3.95
C ASP A 87 -23.98 18.98 3.85
N THR A 88 -22.86 18.30 3.74
CA THR A 88 -21.55 18.95 3.62
C THR A 88 -21.43 19.88 2.41
N LYS A 89 -22.21 19.69 1.34
CA LYS A 89 -22.20 20.59 0.16
C LYS A 89 -22.85 21.92 0.47
N VAL A 90 -24.00 21.89 1.13
CA VAL A 90 -24.72 23.10 1.56
C VAL A 90 -23.89 23.87 2.57
N LEU A 91 -23.25 23.17 3.51
CA LEU A 91 -22.39 23.76 4.53
C LEU A 91 -21.19 24.51 3.94
N VAL A 92 -20.50 23.89 2.97
CA VAL A 92 -19.37 24.53 2.28
C VAL A 92 -19.86 25.69 1.41
N SER A 93 -21.00 25.54 0.73
CA SER A 93 -21.60 26.62 -0.06
C SER A 93 -21.92 27.85 0.79
N ASN A 94 -22.58 27.67 1.94
CA ASN A 94 -22.87 28.75 2.89
C ASN A 94 -21.59 29.37 3.45
N PHE A 95 -20.59 28.56 3.81
CA PHE A 95 -19.29 29.07 4.26
C PHE A 95 -18.62 29.96 3.21
N CYS A 96 -18.61 29.53 1.94
CA CYS A 96 -18.06 30.33 0.85
C CYS A 96 -18.86 31.62 0.63
N LYS A 97 -20.18 31.58 0.70
CA LYS A 97 -21.07 32.75 0.57
C LYS A 97 -20.83 33.76 1.69
N GLU A 98 -20.84 33.32 2.95
CA GLU A 98 -20.82 34.20 4.11
C GLU A 98 -19.42 34.71 4.47
N LYS A 99 -18.41 33.83 4.44
CA LYS A 99 -17.07 34.17 4.93
C LYS A 99 -16.12 34.63 3.83
N LEU A 100 -16.26 34.05 2.63
CA LEU A 100 -15.41 34.40 1.50
C LEU A 100 -16.09 35.37 0.53
N LYS A 101 -17.39 35.67 0.73
CA LYS A 101 -18.22 36.48 -0.18
C LYS A 101 -18.22 35.90 -1.60
N LEU A 102 -18.07 34.59 -1.71
CA LEU A 102 -18.09 33.84 -2.96
C LEU A 102 -19.48 33.25 -3.13
N ASN A 103 -20.20 33.63 -4.17
CA ASN A 103 -21.52 33.04 -4.42
C ASN A 103 -21.33 31.67 -5.08
N VAL A 104 -21.01 30.65 -4.29
CA VAL A 104 -20.95 29.27 -4.75
C VAL A 104 -22.40 28.81 -4.86
N GLY A 105 -22.88 28.56 -6.07
CA GLY A 105 -24.28 28.27 -6.32
C GLY A 105 -24.81 27.17 -5.41
N VAL A 106 -25.87 27.47 -4.66
CA VAL A 106 -26.97 26.53 -4.53
C VAL A 106 -27.99 27.12 -5.52
N PRO A 107 -28.45 26.36 -6.53
CA PRO A 107 -29.40 26.89 -7.48
C PRO A 107 -30.68 27.24 -6.71
N GLU A 108 -31.07 28.51 -6.76
CA GLU A 108 -32.30 28.99 -6.10
C GLU A 108 -33.55 28.61 -6.90
N GLU A 109 -33.37 28.17 -8.16
CA GLU A 109 -34.43 27.66 -9.04
C GLU A 109 -34.15 26.24 -9.55
N ALA A 110 -35.22 25.45 -9.73
CA ALA A 110 -35.18 24.00 -10.00
C ALA A 110 -34.48 23.58 -11.32
N ASN A 111 -34.15 24.52 -12.21
CA ASN A 111 -33.56 24.26 -13.53
C ASN A 111 -32.21 24.96 -13.76
N GLU A 112 -31.63 25.56 -12.73
CA GLU A 112 -30.34 26.25 -12.89
C GLU A 112 -29.19 25.28 -12.66
N ASP A 113 -28.35 25.06 -13.67
CA ASP A 113 -27.20 24.17 -13.54
C ASP A 113 -26.13 24.88 -12.70
N THR A 114 -26.09 24.54 -11.40
CA THR A 114 -25.17 25.05 -10.37
C THR A 114 -23.73 25.18 -10.84
N LYS A 115 -23.37 24.23 -11.69
CA LYS A 115 -22.11 24.07 -12.38
C LYS A 115 -21.74 25.27 -13.27
N VAL A 116 -22.67 25.74 -14.09
CA VAL A 116 -22.47 26.89 -14.99
C VAL A 116 -22.33 28.19 -14.21
N LEU A 117 -23.11 28.35 -13.15
CA LEU A 117 -23.13 29.56 -12.32
C LEU A 117 -21.80 29.75 -11.55
N VAL A 118 -21.28 28.66 -10.97
CA VAL A 118 -19.97 28.66 -10.31
C VAL A 118 -18.84 28.93 -11.30
N SER A 119 -18.93 28.40 -12.53
CA SER A 119 -17.92 28.63 -13.57
C SER A 119 -17.84 30.09 -14.02
N ASN A 120 -19.00 30.72 -14.23
CA ASN A 120 -19.07 32.13 -14.63
C ASN A 120 -18.53 33.04 -13.51
N PHE A 121 -18.86 32.74 -12.26
CA PHE A 121 -18.33 33.49 -11.11
C PHE A 121 -16.80 33.38 -10.97
N CYS A 122 -16.24 32.17 -11.08
CA CYS A 122 -14.79 31.98 -11.02
C CYS A 122 -14.08 32.74 -12.15
N LYS A 123 -14.62 32.73 -13.37
CA LYS A 123 -14.07 33.46 -14.51
C LYS A 123 -14.15 34.97 -14.33
N GLU A 124 -15.28 35.49 -13.88
CA GLU A 124 -15.54 36.93 -13.84
C GLU A 124 -14.97 37.64 -12.61
N LYS A 125 -15.03 37.01 -11.43
CA LYS A 125 -14.66 37.66 -10.16
C LYS A 125 -13.30 37.25 -9.65
N LEU A 126 -12.91 35.99 -9.86
CA LEU A 126 -11.62 35.47 -9.40
C LEU A 126 -10.57 35.46 -10.52
N LYS A 127 -10.97 35.71 -11.78
CA LYS A 127 -10.13 35.53 -12.98
C LYS A 127 -9.54 34.11 -13.07
N LEU A 128 -10.26 33.13 -12.51
CA LEU A 128 -9.87 31.73 -12.50
C LEU A 128 -10.77 30.99 -13.50
N ASN A 129 -10.15 30.32 -14.47
CA ASN A 129 -10.87 29.60 -15.50
C ASN A 129 -11.30 28.22 -14.97
N VAL A 130 -12.30 28.20 -14.08
CA VAL A 130 -12.77 26.98 -13.43
C VAL A 130 -14.10 26.55 -14.06
N GLY A 131 -14.13 25.38 -14.69
CA GLY A 131 -15.35 24.76 -15.18
C GLY A 131 -16.00 23.85 -14.14
N PRO A 132 -17.29 23.54 -14.29
CA PRO A 132 -18.01 22.69 -13.34
C PRO A 132 -17.59 21.24 -13.26
N GLU A 133 -16.93 20.75 -14.29
CA GLU A 133 -16.20 19.49 -14.35
C GLU A 133 -14.98 19.47 -13.41
N LEU A 134 -14.63 20.58 -12.76
CA LEU A 134 -13.44 20.69 -11.90
C LEU A 134 -13.73 20.59 -10.40
N MET A 135 -14.98 20.30 -10.00
CA MET A 135 -15.37 20.07 -8.61
C MET A 135 -15.83 18.62 -8.42
N ASP A 136 -14.97 17.80 -7.82
CA ASP A 136 -15.12 16.34 -7.84
C ASP A 136 -15.93 15.79 -6.65
N ALA A 137 -15.58 16.17 -5.41
CA ALA A 137 -16.25 15.67 -4.21
C ALA A 137 -16.07 16.57 -2.99
N CYS A 138 -17.09 16.60 -2.12
CA CYS A 138 -17.01 17.19 -0.78
C CYS A 138 -17.48 16.14 0.24
N HIS A 139 -16.66 15.87 1.25
CA HIS A 139 -16.97 14.91 2.31
C HIS A 139 -16.18 15.22 3.59
N ARG A 140 -16.71 14.79 4.74
CA ARG A 140 -15.93 14.75 5.99
C ARG A 140 -14.89 13.65 5.91
N LEU A 141 -13.67 13.96 6.33
CA LEU A 141 -12.59 12.99 6.48
C LEU A 141 -12.93 11.97 7.57
N PRO A 142 -12.39 10.74 7.51
CA PRO A 142 -12.65 9.71 8.53
C PRO A 142 -12.30 10.18 9.95
N ALA A 143 -12.97 9.57 10.94
CA ALA A 143 -12.71 9.83 12.35
C ALA A 143 -11.30 9.37 12.74
N ARG A 144 -10.65 10.12 13.64
CA ARG A 144 -9.44 9.64 14.32
C ARG A 144 -9.84 8.61 15.39
N GLU A 145 -8.93 7.70 15.76
CA GLU A 145 -9.17 6.56 16.68
C GLU A 145 -9.79 6.92 18.04
N GLN A 146 -9.85 8.21 18.42
CA GLN A 146 -10.35 8.68 19.72
C GLN A 146 -11.44 9.77 19.60
N GLN A 147 -11.94 10.05 18.40
CA GLN A 147 -12.91 11.12 18.18
C GLN A 147 -14.34 10.56 18.12
N GLN A 148 -15.14 10.83 19.16
CA GLN A 148 -16.59 10.62 19.08
C GLN A 148 -17.20 11.61 18.09
N ARG A 149 -17.99 11.09 17.15
CA ARG A 149 -18.71 11.88 16.14
C ARG A 149 -20.20 11.55 16.15
N PRO A 150 -21.07 12.48 15.74
CA PRO A 150 -22.49 12.19 15.55
C PRO A 150 -22.67 10.99 14.62
N LYS A 151 -23.59 10.08 14.97
CA LYS A 151 -23.86 8.90 14.12
C LYS A 151 -24.49 9.36 12.80
N LYS A 152 -23.92 8.90 11.67
CA LYS A 152 -24.60 8.99 10.37
C LYS A 152 -25.81 8.06 10.40
N VAL A 153 -27.01 8.61 10.22
CA VAL A 153 -28.22 7.82 9.99
C VAL A 153 -28.38 7.77 8.47
N TRP A 154 -28.35 6.56 7.91
CA TRP A 154 -28.51 6.31 6.47
C TRP A 154 -29.98 6.33 6.08
#